data_AF-A0A7V5WNR3-F1
#
_entry.id   AF-A0A7V5WNR3-F1
#
_cell.length_a   1.000
_cell.length_b   1.000
_cell.length_c   1.000
_cell.angle_alpha   90.00
_cell.angle_beta   90.00
_cell.angle_gamma   90.00
#
_symmetry.space_group_name_H-M   'P 1'
#
loop_
_entity.id
_entity.type
_entity.pdbx_description
1 polymer ?
#
loop_
_entity_poly.entity_id
_entity_poly.type
_entity_poly.pdbx_seq_one_letter_code
_entity_poly.pdbx_strand_id
1 'polypeptide(L)' 'MSDVVLSVQDVSIVYHADRGDVKASNHISFDLHKGEAIALIGESGSGKTTVSLSFVDMLPKVAEITG' A
#
# COMPACT_ATOMS: atom_id res chain seq x y z
N MET A 1 19.50 10.43 -14.66
CA MET A 1 18.94 10.74 -13.33
C MET A 1 17.56 10.09 -13.29
N SER A 2 17.24 9.32 -12.25
CA SER A 2 15.94 8.64 -12.17
C SER A 2 14.87 9.65 -11.74
N ASP A 3 13.93 9.96 -12.63
CA ASP A 3 12.79 10.84 -12.34
C ASP A 3 11.70 10.08 -11.57
N VAL A 4 12.08 9.42 -10.46
CA VAL A 4 11.14 8.73 -9.57
C VAL A 4 10.38 9.77 -8.75
N VAL A 5 9.05 9.70 -8.76
CA VAL A 5 8.16 10.61 -8.02
C VAL A 5 7.52 9.93 -6.81
N LEU A 6 7.46 8.60 -6.79
CA LEU A 6 7.07 7.79 -5.63
C LEU A 6 7.89 6.50 -5.65
N SER A 7 8.55 6.18 -4.54
CA SER A 7 9.23 4.91 -4.33
C SER A 7 8.60 4.21 -3.15
N VAL A 8 8.16 2.97 -3.36
CA VAL A 8 7.57 2.09 -2.34
C VAL A 8 8.52 0.92 -2.19
N GLN A 9 8.98 0.66 -0.98
CA GLN A 9 9.96 -0.39 -0.69
C GLN A 9 9.50 -1.22 0.50
N ASP A 10 9.32 -2.51 0.25
CA ASP A 10 8.95 -3.54 1.23
C ASP A 10 7.72 -3.23 2.12
N VAL A 11 6.78 -2.43 1.60
CA VAL A 11 5.63 -1.97 2.39
C VAL A 11 4.61 -3.09 2.59
N SER A 12 4.29 -3.35 3.85
CA SER A 12 3.21 -4.22 4.29
C SER A 12 2.17 -3.41 5.08
N ILE A 13 0.89 -3.73 4.93
CA ILE A 13 -0.19 -3.05 5.67
C ILE A 13 -1.00 -4.08 6.44
N VAL A 14 -1.12 -3.85 7.74
CA VAL A 14 -1.81 -4.72 8.69
C VAL A 14 -2.95 -3.95 9.34
N TYR A 15 -4.13 -4.57 9.42
CA TYR A 15 -5.25 -4.07 10.21
C TYR A 15 -5.34 -4.86 11.51
N HIS A 16 -5.28 -4.15 12.63
CA HIS A 16 -5.50 -4.72 13.95
C HIS A 16 -6.99 -4.74 14.27
N ALA A 17 -7.52 -5.94 14.51
CA ALA A 17 -8.91 -6.13 14.90
C ALA A 17 -8.99 -7.04 16.13
N ASP A 18 -10.10 -6.94 16.88
CA ASP A 18 -10.31 -7.74 18.10
C ASP A 18 -10.24 -9.25 17.88
N ARG A 19 -10.50 -9.70 16.64
CA ARG A 19 -10.46 -11.12 16.23
C ARG A 19 -9.11 -11.56 15.66
N GLY A 20 -8.11 -10.69 15.71
CA GLY A 20 -6.77 -10.90 15.18
C GLY A 20 -6.41 -9.98 14.02
N ASP A 21 -5.12 -9.97 13.70
CA ASP A 21 -4.56 -9.12 12.66
C ASP A 21 -4.92 -9.63 11.26
N VAL A 22 -5.27 -8.70 10.37
CA VAL A 22 -5.52 -8.97 8.96
C VAL A 22 -4.45 -8.28 8.12
N LYS A 23 -3.61 -9.06 7.45
CA LYS A 23 -2.63 -8.55 6.51
C LYS A 23 -3.31 -8.21 5.19
N ALA A 24 -3.50 -6.92 4.93
CA ALA A 24 -4.18 -6.42 3.72
C ALA A 24 -3.23 -6.37 2.51
N SER A 25 -1.94 -6.14 2.74
CA SER A 25 -0.90 -6.22 1.72
C SER A 25 0.41 -6.72 2.31
N ASN A 26 1.26 -7.30 1.46
CA ASN A 26 2.47 -7.98 1.88
C ASN A 26 3.64 -7.65 0.94
N HIS A 27 4.69 -7.03 1.47
CA HIS A 27 5.97 -6.77 0.80
C HIS A 27 5.84 -6.08 -0.57
N ILE A 28 5.12 -4.96 -0.65
CA ILE A 28 4.94 -4.21 -1.88
C ILE A 28 6.20 -3.38 -2.17
N SER A 29 6.76 -3.54 -3.37
CA SER A 29 7.87 -2.72 -3.84
C SER A 29 7.66 -2.29 -5.30
N PHE A 30 7.72 -0.99 -5.56
CA PHE A 30 7.72 -0.43 -6.91
C PHE A 30 8.18 1.04 -6.90
N ASP A 31 8.68 1.50 -8.05
CA ASP A 31 8.91 2.92 -8.31
C ASP A 31 7.89 3.42 -9.33
N LEU A 32 7.41 4.65 -9.13
CA LEU A 32 6.60 5.39 -10.09
C LEU A 32 7.44 6.54 -10.62
N HIS A 33 7.60 6.61 -11.94
CA HIS A 33 8.34 7.67 -12.61
C HIS A 33 7.43 8.83 -13.04
N LYS A 34 8.04 10.01 -13.26
CA LYS A 34 7.33 11.18 -13.77
C LYS A 34 6.73 10.89 -15.15
N GLY A 35 5.41 11.08 -15.28
CA GLY A 35 4.68 10.83 -16.52
C GLY A 35 4.25 9.37 -16.72
N GLU A 36 4.56 8.49 -15.76
CA GLU A 36 4.08 7.12 -15.74
C GLU A 36 2.71 7.02 -15.06
N ALA A 37 1.94 6.00 -15.44
CA ALA A 37 0.71 5.62 -14.76
C ALA A 37 0.78 4.14 -14.38
N ILE A 38 0.57 3.84 -13.10
CA ILE A 38 0.48 2.48 -12.57
C ILE A 38 -0.98 2.14 -12.28
N ALA A 39 -1.41 0.95 -12.67
CA ALA A 39 -2.73 0.42 -12.36
C ALA A 39 -2.64 -0.71 -11.33
N LEU A 40 -3.32 -0.55 -10.19
CA LEU A 40 -3.51 -1.63 -9.21
C LEU A 40 -4.75 -2.46 -9.58
N ILE A 41 -4.57 -3.74 -9.91
CA ILE A 41 -5.63 -4.65 -10.35
C ILE A 41 -5.67 -5.89 -9.44
N GLY A 42 -6.87 -6.42 -9.19
CA GLY A 42 -7.08 -7.60 -8.35
C GLY A 42 -8.53 -7.74 -7.90
N GLU A 43 -8.88 -8.88 -7.30
CA GLU A 43 -10.22 -9.21 -6.82
C GLU A 43 -10.72 -8.27 -5.70
N SER A 44 -12.04 -8.22 -5.47
CA SER A 44 -12.59 -7.46 -4.34
C SER A 44 -11.99 -7.96 -3.02
N GLY A 45 -11.58 -7.05 -2.15
CA GLY A 45 -10.94 -7.39 -0.86
C GLY A 45 -9.42 -7.64 -0.92
N SER A 46 -8.78 -7.59 -2.09
CA SER A 46 -7.33 -7.83 -2.23
C SER A 46 -6.39 -6.72 -1.70
N GLY A 47 -6.92 -5.72 -0.97
CA GLY A 47 -6.11 -4.63 -0.40
C GLY A 47 -5.79 -3.44 -1.31
N LYS A 48 -6.31 -3.36 -2.55
CA LYS A 48 -6.02 -2.24 -3.48
C LYS A 48 -6.28 -0.85 -2.87
N THR A 49 -7.48 -0.65 -2.32
CA THR A 49 -7.86 0.64 -1.69
C THR A 49 -6.97 0.96 -0.50
N THR A 50 -6.64 -0.04 0.31
CA THR A 50 -5.71 0.10 1.43
C THR A 50 -4.35 0.61 0.96
N VAL A 51 -3.79 0.00 -0.08
CA VAL A 51 -2.49 0.42 -0.65
C VAL A 51 -2.57 1.85 -1.17
N SER A 52 -3.61 2.20 -1.93
CA SER A 52 -3.79 3.57 -2.43
C SER A 52 -3.90 4.62 -1.31
N LEU A 53 -4.64 4.33 -0.23
CA LEU A 53 -4.80 5.24 0.90
C LEU A 53 -3.51 5.39 1.73
N SER A 54 -2.65 4.36 1.75
CA SER A 54 -1.38 4.40 2.47
C SER A 54 -0.42 5.46 1.94
N PHE A 55 -0.48 5.77 0.64
CA PHE A 55 0.41 6.76 0.01
C PHE A 55 0.02 8.21 0.32
N VAL A 56 -1.18 8.44 0.82
CA VAL A 56 -1.75 9.78 1.05
C VAL A 56 -2.14 10.01 2.52
N ASP A 57 -1.59 9.19 3.43
CA ASP A 57 -1.84 9.28 4.88
C ASP A 57 -3.33 9.27 5.25
N MET A 58 -4.11 8.43 4.56
CA MET A 58 -5.56 8.30 4.77
C MET A 58 -5.97 6.94 5.33
N LEU A 59 -5.03 6.20 5.91
CA LEU A 59 -5.35 4.94 6.57
C LEU A 59 -6.13 5.18 7.88
N PRO A 60 -7.10 4.31 8.23
CA PRO A 60 -7.77 4.39 9.52
C PRO A 60 -6.80 4.03 10.65
N LYS A 61 -7.08 4.48 11.87
CA LYS A 61 -6.21 4.28 13.05
C LYS A 61 -5.89 2.83 13.39
N VAL A 62 -6.74 1.90 12.96
CA VAL A 62 -6.54 0.45 13.18
C VAL A 62 -5.56 -0.16 12.18
N ALA A 63 -5.14 0.59 11.16
CA ALA A 63 -4.17 0.13 10.19
C ALA A 63 -2.77 0.64 10.55
N GLU A 64 -1.79 -0.25 10.41
CA GLU A 64 -0.37 0.04 10.57
C GLU A 64 0.35 -0.25 9.26
N ILE A 65 1.22 0.68 8.85
CA ILE A 65 2.20 0.47 7.79
C ILE A 65 3.44 -0.13 8.45
N THR A 66 3.89 -1.28 7.96
CA THR A 66 5.03 -2.03 8.47
C THR A 66 6.00 -2.33 7.33
N GLY A 67 7.30 -2.46 7.66
CA GLY A 67 8.38 -2.55 6.67
C GLY A 67 9.30 -1.33 6.74
#